data_AF-A0A2E1KM90-F1
#
_entry.id   AF-A0A2E1KM90-F1
#
_cell.length_a   1.000
_cell.length_b   1.000
_cell.length_c   1.000
_cell.angle_alpha   90.00
_cell.angle_beta   90.00
_cell.angle_gamma   90.00
#
_symmetry.space_group_name_H-M   'P 1'
#
loop_
_entity.id
_entity.type
_entity.pdbx_description
1 polymer ?
#
loop_
_entity_poly.entity_id
_entity_poly.type
_entity_poly.pdbx_seq_one_letter_code
_entity_poly.pdbx_strand_id
1 'polypeptide(L)'
;MKTKGHRVKTIDFANSYVTFRIDTEKKVPQTVTHMPPFSLNNARIPIECCCVVTEKSTQRARSYVLGASCKTEQVGVDRDIWLKPNADFCPIFSEDRYLHLKTYAQAGTEMDFYPPGSGTQSDRQSGMIDDTFDSVRTDLAATDGDPLDTAREIVEGVLANHTLVARTELDNERYQALIEYPIKTINANERDWIYQTDTGPVLFPDLTRDPDALLTSLELAYSAFNSPGWIEWIVRVPTAVSADINVYHYSRSVRCDARNQILRIP
;
A
#
# COMPACT_ATOMS: atom_id res chain seq x y z
N MET A 1 -34.92 -17.72 -10.34
CA MET A 1 -34.29 -16.69 -11.17
C MET A 1 -33.52 -15.78 -10.21
N LYS A 2 -32.22 -16.03 -9.95
CA LYS A 2 -31.43 -15.14 -9.08
C LYS A 2 -31.36 -13.80 -9.79
N THR A 3 -31.87 -12.74 -9.15
CA THR A 3 -31.68 -11.35 -9.55
C THR A 3 -30.20 -11.17 -9.88
N LYS A 4 -29.88 -10.66 -11.08
CA LYS A 4 -28.50 -10.24 -11.40
C LYS A 4 -28.10 -9.22 -10.33
N GLY A 5 -27.28 -9.64 -9.37
CA GLY A 5 -26.67 -8.75 -8.39
C GLY A 5 -25.97 -7.62 -9.15
N HIS A 6 -26.11 -6.40 -8.66
CA HIS A 6 -25.49 -5.24 -9.29
C HIS A 6 -23.97 -5.40 -9.20
N ARG A 7 -23.33 -5.69 -10.33
CA ARG A 7 -21.87 -5.76 -10.42
C ARG A 7 -21.27 -4.40 -10.17
N VAL A 8 -20.19 -4.36 -9.40
CA VAL A 8 -19.48 -3.14 -9.03
C VAL A 8 -18.12 -3.14 -9.69
N LYS A 9 -17.70 -2.01 -10.27
CA LYS A 9 -16.34 -1.86 -10.79
C LYS A 9 -15.35 -1.86 -9.64
N THR A 10 -14.31 -2.68 -9.76
CA THR A 10 -13.21 -2.78 -8.80
C THR A 10 -11.90 -3.13 -9.53
N ILE A 11 -10.83 -3.38 -8.77
CA ILE A 11 -9.47 -3.60 -9.27
C ILE A 11 -9.14 -5.09 -9.25
N ASP A 12 -8.66 -5.61 -10.37
CA ASP A 12 -7.97 -6.89 -10.42
C ASP A 12 -6.49 -6.68 -10.05
N PHE A 13 -6.19 -6.85 -8.77
CA PHE A 13 -4.85 -6.66 -8.23
C PHE A 13 -3.82 -7.66 -8.79
N ALA A 14 -4.25 -8.85 -9.22
CA ALA A 14 -3.35 -9.84 -9.83
C ALA A 14 -2.81 -9.37 -11.20
N ASN A 15 -3.53 -8.45 -11.85
CA ASN A 15 -3.16 -7.87 -13.14
C ASN A 15 -2.85 -6.37 -13.07
N SER A 16 -2.62 -5.83 -11.86
CA SER A 16 -2.32 -4.42 -11.64
C SER A 16 -0.87 -4.19 -11.18
N TYR A 17 -0.20 -3.21 -11.76
CA TYR A 17 1.24 -2.99 -11.55
C TYR A 17 1.59 -1.50 -11.50
N VAL A 18 2.60 -1.17 -10.71
CA VAL A 18 3.35 0.08 -10.85
C VAL A 18 4.69 -0.24 -11.50
N THR A 19 5.09 0.58 -12.46
CA THR A 19 6.40 0.51 -13.13
C THR A 19 7.11 1.83 -12.95
N PHE A 20 8.34 1.83 -12.43
CA PHE A 20 9.18 3.03 -12.39
C PHE A 20 10.51 2.78 -13.08
N ARG A 21 11.01 3.82 -13.74
CA ARG A 21 12.24 3.82 -14.51
C ARG A 21 13.23 4.79 -13.91
N ILE A 22 14.43 4.30 -13.64
CA ILE A 22 15.59 5.09 -13.24
C ILE A 22 16.60 5.02 -14.37
N ASP A 23 17.06 6.18 -14.84
CA ASP A 23 18.01 6.33 -15.93
C ASP A 23 19.05 7.38 -15.51
N THR A 24 20.21 6.90 -15.01
CA THR A 24 21.25 7.76 -14.42
C THR A 24 21.99 8.59 -15.46
N GLU A 25 21.85 8.28 -16.74
CA GLU A 25 22.38 9.09 -17.83
C GLU A 25 21.49 10.30 -18.13
N LYS A 26 20.20 10.25 -17.74
CA LYS A 26 19.25 11.35 -17.90
C LYS A 26 19.06 12.19 -16.65
N LYS A 27 19.03 11.55 -15.48
CA LYS A 27 18.77 12.20 -14.18
C LYS A 27 19.75 11.73 -13.12
N VAL A 28 20.19 12.65 -12.27
CA VAL A 28 21.01 12.29 -11.11
C VAL A 28 20.17 11.42 -10.18
N PRO A 29 20.67 10.26 -9.71
CA PRO A 29 19.88 9.38 -8.87
C PRO A 29 19.61 10.03 -7.51
N GLN A 30 18.34 10.10 -7.11
CA GLN A 30 17.91 10.74 -5.86
C GLN A 30 17.44 9.75 -4.80
N THR A 31 17.37 8.45 -5.11
CA THR A 31 16.74 7.43 -4.23
C THR A 31 17.68 6.29 -3.84
N VAL A 32 18.95 6.37 -4.23
CA VAL A 32 19.93 5.30 -4.06
C VAL A 32 21.02 5.67 -3.05
N THR A 33 21.47 4.68 -2.28
CA THR A 33 22.49 4.81 -1.23
C THR A 33 23.82 4.14 -1.61
N HIS A 34 23.90 3.64 -2.85
CA HIS A 34 25.09 3.01 -3.42
C HIS A 34 25.12 3.32 -4.92
N MET A 35 26.29 3.14 -5.54
CA MET A 35 26.45 3.27 -6.99
C MET A 35 25.60 2.21 -7.70
N PRO A 36 24.62 2.58 -8.54
CA PRO A 36 23.86 1.62 -9.31
C PRO A 36 24.79 0.80 -10.22
N PRO A 37 24.69 -0.55 -10.26
CA PRO A 37 25.52 -1.38 -11.14
C PRO A 37 25.27 -1.12 -12.63
N PHE A 38 24.07 -0.65 -12.98
CA PHE A 38 23.67 -0.30 -14.34
C PHE A 38 23.08 1.11 -14.36
N SER A 39 23.29 1.83 -15.47
CA SER A 39 22.73 3.17 -15.64
C SER A 39 21.22 3.19 -15.82
N LEU A 40 20.62 2.06 -16.22
CA LEU A 40 19.19 1.94 -16.49
C LEU A 40 18.57 0.79 -15.70
N ASN A 41 17.44 1.05 -15.03
CA ASN A 41 16.60 0.04 -14.42
C ASN A 41 15.11 0.34 -14.63
N ASN A 42 14.32 -0.72 -14.91
CA ASN A 42 12.86 -0.66 -14.96
C ASN A 42 12.32 -1.66 -13.95
N ALA A 43 11.83 -1.16 -12.81
CA ALA A 43 11.22 -1.98 -11.79
C ALA A 43 9.71 -2.05 -12.02
N ARG A 44 9.15 -3.26 -12.06
CA ARG A 44 7.70 -3.51 -12.12
C ARG A 44 7.26 -4.25 -10.87
N ILE A 45 6.30 -3.69 -10.15
CA ILE A 45 5.87 -4.19 -8.85
C ILE A 45 4.34 -4.35 -8.86
N PRO A 46 3.80 -5.50 -8.43
CA PRO A 46 2.36 -5.67 -8.23
C PRO A 46 1.79 -4.62 -7.27
N ILE A 47 0.58 -4.14 -7.53
CA ILE A 47 -0.11 -3.23 -6.61
C ILE A 47 -0.86 -4.07 -5.57
N GLU A 48 -0.74 -3.70 -4.29
CA GLU A 48 -1.39 -4.40 -3.17
C GLU A 48 -2.47 -3.56 -2.47
N CYS A 49 -2.58 -2.27 -2.80
CA CYS A 49 -3.64 -1.40 -2.29
C CYS A 49 -3.79 -0.18 -3.19
N CYS A 50 -5.04 0.24 -3.40
CA CYS A 50 -5.38 1.54 -3.98
C CYS A 50 -6.21 2.32 -2.94
N CYS A 51 -5.78 3.54 -2.60
CA CYS A 51 -6.49 4.44 -1.71
C CYS A 51 -6.81 5.74 -2.45
N VAL A 52 -8.09 6.09 -2.54
CA VAL A 52 -8.55 7.35 -3.11
C VAL A 52 -9.15 8.18 -1.98
N VAL A 53 -8.58 9.36 -1.73
CA VAL A 53 -9.09 10.32 -0.74
C VAL A 53 -9.69 11.51 -1.48
N THR A 54 -10.99 11.76 -1.26
CA THR A 54 -11.75 12.85 -1.87
C THR A 54 -12.08 13.90 -0.82
N GLU A 55 -11.65 15.14 -1.03
CA GLU A 55 -12.04 16.28 -0.20
C GLU A 55 -13.46 16.74 -0.55
N LYS A 56 -14.37 16.74 0.42
CA LYS A 56 -15.80 16.96 0.18
C LYS A 56 -16.14 18.36 -0.30
N SER A 57 -15.43 19.38 0.19
CA SER A 57 -15.69 20.78 -0.18
C SER A 57 -15.30 21.09 -1.62
N THR A 58 -14.21 20.50 -2.12
CA THR A 58 -13.65 20.77 -3.45
C THR A 58 -13.96 19.67 -4.47
N GLN A 59 -14.42 18.50 -4.01
CA GLN A 59 -14.56 17.26 -4.78
C GLN A 59 -13.24 16.81 -5.44
N ARG A 60 -12.10 17.32 -4.97
CA ARG A 60 -10.79 16.91 -5.48
C ARG A 60 -10.42 15.57 -4.88
N ALA A 61 -10.19 14.58 -5.74
CA ALA A 61 -9.69 13.26 -5.37
C ALA A 61 -8.17 13.18 -5.53
N ARG A 62 -7.50 12.47 -4.62
CA ARG A 62 -6.10 12.08 -4.72
C ARG A 62 -6.01 10.57 -4.59
N SER A 63 -5.34 9.93 -5.55
CA SER A 63 -5.16 8.49 -5.58
C SER A 63 -3.75 8.13 -5.16
N TYR A 64 -3.63 7.07 -4.38
CA TYR A 64 -2.38 6.51 -3.87
C TYR A 64 -2.38 5.01 -4.10
N VAL A 65 -1.29 4.49 -4.67
CA VAL A 65 -1.10 3.04 -4.86
C VAL A 65 0.07 2.56 -4.04
N LEU A 66 -0.10 1.43 -3.35
CA LEU A 66 0.96 0.71 -2.66
C LEU A 66 1.47 -0.42 -3.56
N GLY A 67 2.76 -0.41 -3.88
CA GLY A 67 3.43 -1.56 -4.47
C GLY A 67 3.77 -2.61 -3.42
N ALA A 68 3.82 -3.87 -3.85
CA ALA A 68 4.29 -4.99 -3.04
C ALA A 68 5.68 -4.72 -2.44
N SER A 69 5.88 -5.22 -1.22
CA SER A 69 7.16 -5.10 -0.54
C SER A 69 8.26 -5.90 -1.24
N CYS A 70 9.45 -5.32 -1.37
CA CYS A 70 10.67 -6.02 -1.74
C CYS A 70 11.83 -5.66 -0.79
N LYS A 71 13.06 -6.07 -1.11
CA LYS A 71 14.27 -5.80 -0.32
C LYS A 71 15.22 -4.96 -1.15
N THR A 72 15.96 -4.07 -0.51
CA THR A 72 16.98 -3.29 -1.22
C THR A 72 18.14 -4.19 -1.68
N GLU A 73 18.53 -4.05 -2.93
CA GLU A 73 19.49 -4.95 -3.57
C GLU A 73 20.40 -4.24 -4.56
N GLN A 74 21.50 -4.91 -4.93
CA GLN A 74 22.29 -4.58 -6.11
C GLN A 74 21.64 -5.23 -7.32
N VAL A 75 21.06 -4.40 -8.19
CA VAL A 75 20.30 -4.87 -9.35
C VAL A 75 21.23 -5.49 -10.39
N GLY A 76 21.01 -6.76 -10.72
CA GLY A 76 21.61 -7.46 -11.86
C GLY A 76 23.10 -7.85 -11.73
N VAL A 77 23.67 -7.81 -10.52
CA VAL A 77 25.04 -8.27 -10.28
C VAL A 77 25.15 -9.81 -10.27
N ASP A 78 26.32 -10.34 -10.61
CA ASP A 78 26.56 -11.79 -10.69
C ASP A 78 26.42 -12.52 -9.34
N ARG A 79 26.75 -11.83 -8.23
CA ARG A 79 26.77 -12.38 -6.86
C ARG A 79 26.67 -11.25 -5.83
N ASP A 80 26.44 -11.60 -4.56
CA ASP A 80 26.41 -10.66 -3.43
C ASP A 80 25.36 -9.54 -3.58
N ILE A 81 24.16 -9.94 -4.02
CA ILE A 81 23.01 -9.08 -4.35
C ILE A 81 22.54 -8.23 -3.17
N TRP A 82 22.59 -8.76 -1.94
CA TRP A 82 21.97 -8.10 -0.79
C TRP A 82 22.86 -7.02 -0.16
N LEU A 83 22.32 -5.81 -0.04
CA LEU A 83 22.99 -4.70 0.64
C LEU A 83 23.15 -4.96 2.14
N LYS A 84 24.20 -4.39 2.73
CA LYS A 84 24.45 -4.36 4.18
C LYS A 84 24.76 -2.92 4.61
N PRO A 85 23.88 -2.25 5.37
CA PRO A 85 22.59 -2.75 5.85
C PRO A 85 21.58 -2.95 4.70
N ASN A 86 20.67 -3.92 4.90
CA ASN A 86 19.52 -4.15 4.03
C ASN A 86 18.30 -3.38 4.56
N ALA A 87 17.33 -3.10 3.68
CA ALA A 87 16.05 -2.55 4.08
C ALA A 87 14.89 -3.26 3.39
N ASP A 88 13.77 -3.38 4.09
CA ASP A 88 12.49 -3.57 3.41
C ASP A 88 12.16 -2.32 2.62
N PHE A 89 11.64 -2.48 1.40
CA PHE A 89 11.22 -1.38 0.54
C PHE A 89 9.75 -1.55 0.17
N CYS A 90 8.93 -0.54 0.49
CA CYS A 90 7.55 -0.44 0.03
C CYS A 90 7.36 0.90 -0.69
N PRO A 91 7.11 0.89 -2.01
CA PRO A 91 6.86 2.11 -2.74
C PRO A 91 5.39 2.49 -2.73
N ILE A 92 5.12 3.78 -2.52
CA ILE A 92 3.80 4.39 -2.60
C ILE A 92 3.88 5.52 -3.61
N PHE A 93 2.95 5.55 -4.56
CA PHE A 93 2.90 6.57 -5.61
C PHE A 93 1.54 7.26 -5.64
N SER A 94 1.55 8.58 -5.83
CA SER A 94 0.41 9.34 -6.33
C SER A 94 0.63 9.68 -7.81
N GLU A 95 -0.20 10.58 -8.35
CA GLU A 95 -0.08 11.05 -9.74
C GLU A 95 1.29 11.71 -10.04
N ASP A 96 1.80 12.50 -9.11
CA ASP A 96 2.96 13.39 -9.30
C ASP A 96 4.05 13.24 -8.22
N ARG A 97 3.80 12.46 -7.16
CA ARG A 97 4.67 12.32 -6.00
C ARG A 97 4.84 10.87 -5.60
N TYR A 98 5.86 10.61 -4.80
CA TYR A 98 6.10 9.29 -4.20
C TYR A 98 6.41 9.39 -2.71
N LEU A 99 6.17 8.28 -2.01
CA LEU A 99 6.66 7.98 -0.68
C LEU A 99 7.26 6.57 -0.71
N HIS A 100 8.54 6.44 -0.41
CA HIS A 100 9.22 5.18 -0.20
C HIS A 100 9.39 4.93 1.29
N LEU A 101 8.86 3.82 1.77
CA LEU A 101 9.13 3.33 3.11
C LEU A 101 10.31 2.37 3.05
N LYS A 102 11.41 2.73 3.71
CA LYS A 102 12.65 1.95 3.78
C LYS A 102 12.93 1.55 5.22
N THR A 103 12.68 0.29 5.55
CA THR A 103 12.78 -0.17 6.93
C THR A 103 14.09 -0.89 7.18
N TYR A 104 14.93 -0.27 7.98
CA TYR A 104 16.16 -0.85 8.51
C TYR A 104 15.89 -1.49 9.89
N ALA A 105 16.96 -1.97 10.52
CA ALA A 105 16.88 -2.59 11.85
C ALA A 105 16.34 -1.64 12.94
N GLN A 106 16.59 -0.33 12.81
CA GLN A 106 16.12 0.70 13.73
C GLN A 106 15.28 1.73 12.96
N ALA A 107 14.14 2.13 13.53
CA ALA A 107 13.33 3.23 13.01
C ALA A 107 14.10 4.56 13.11
N GLY A 108 13.95 5.41 12.10
CA GLY A 108 14.70 6.66 11.97
C GLY A 108 16.14 6.47 11.48
N THR A 109 16.52 5.27 10.99
CA THR A 109 17.83 5.08 10.36
C THR A 109 17.92 5.97 9.10
N GLU A 110 18.98 6.77 9.05
CA GLU A 110 19.35 7.52 7.85
C GLU A 110 20.55 6.87 7.15
N MET A 111 20.58 6.96 5.82
CA MET A 111 21.68 6.46 4.99
C MET A 111 22.16 7.56 4.07
N ASP A 112 23.47 7.71 3.88
CA ASP A 112 24.01 8.67 2.93
C ASP A 112 23.56 8.34 1.49
N PHE A 113 23.19 9.37 0.74
CA PHE A 113 22.92 9.21 -0.68
C PHE A 113 24.20 8.92 -1.48
N TYR A 114 24.04 8.21 -2.58
CA TYR A 114 25.03 8.18 -3.65
C TYR A 114 24.63 9.17 -4.76
N PRO A 115 25.57 9.98 -5.30
CA PRO A 115 26.99 10.05 -4.93
C PRO A 115 27.22 10.72 -3.56
N PRO A 116 28.35 10.44 -2.88
CA PRO A 116 28.66 11.05 -1.59
C PRO A 116 28.57 12.58 -1.60
N GLY A 117 28.05 13.16 -0.53
CA GLY A 117 27.81 14.61 -0.41
C GLY A 117 26.43 15.06 -0.91
N SER A 118 25.56 14.14 -1.35
CA SER A 118 24.20 14.45 -1.82
C SER A 118 23.14 14.50 -0.70
N GLY A 119 23.56 14.48 0.57
CA GLY A 119 22.69 14.46 1.74
C GLY A 119 22.34 13.06 2.23
N THR A 120 21.28 12.95 3.03
CA THR A 120 20.84 11.70 3.65
C THR A 120 19.43 11.28 3.22
N GLN A 121 19.24 9.98 3.10
CA GLN A 121 17.97 9.31 2.88
C GLN A 121 17.39 8.89 4.23
N SER A 122 16.20 9.37 4.55
CA SER A 122 15.41 8.85 5.67
C SER A 122 14.74 7.51 5.32
N ASP A 123 14.27 6.82 6.34
CA ASP A 123 13.41 5.63 6.25
C ASP A 123 12.01 5.92 5.66
N ARG A 124 11.67 7.19 5.45
CA ARG A 124 10.43 7.69 4.83
C ARG A 124 10.73 8.75 3.79
N GLN A 125 11.31 8.34 2.67
CA GLN A 125 11.72 9.25 1.61
C GLN A 125 10.53 9.66 0.73
N SER A 126 10.34 10.94 0.46
CA SER A 126 9.32 11.43 -0.47
C SER A 126 9.85 12.52 -1.39
N GLY A 127 9.19 12.71 -2.54
CA GLY A 127 9.57 13.71 -3.53
C GLY A 127 8.59 13.78 -4.71
N MET A 128 8.93 14.62 -5.70
CA MET A 128 8.22 14.69 -6.98
C MET A 128 8.70 13.57 -7.89
N ILE A 129 7.78 12.95 -8.63
CA ILE A 129 8.11 11.89 -9.59
C ILE A 129 9.01 12.44 -10.70
N ASP A 130 8.68 13.61 -11.25
CA ASP A 130 9.40 14.22 -12.36
C ASP A 130 10.81 14.68 -11.99
N ASP A 131 11.10 14.91 -10.72
CA ASP A 131 12.46 15.24 -10.27
C ASP A 131 13.32 13.97 -10.10
N THR A 132 12.68 12.85 -9.73
CA THR A 132 13.38 11.63 -9.27
C THR A 132 13.49 10.53 -10.32
N PHE A 133 12.45 10.27 -11.11
CA PHE A 133 12.37 9.14 -12.03
C PHE A 133 12.36 9.60 -13.48
N ASP A 134 12.88 8.79 -14.41
CA ASP A 134 12.70 9.05 -15.85
C ASP A 134 11.23 8.90 -16.24
N SER A 135 10.54 7.91 -15.65
CA SER A 135 9.10 7.76 -15.76
C SER A 135 8.53 6.89 -14.64
N VAL A 136 7.30 7.15 -14.22
CA VAL A 136 6.49 6.24 -13.40
C VAL A 136 5.16 6.01 -14.13
N ARG A 137 4.68 4.76 -14.14
CA ARG A 137 3.39 4.38 -14.69
C ARG A 137 2.65 3.46 -13.74
N THR A 138 1.40 3.78 -13.48
CA THR A 138 0.48 2.97 -12.68
C THR A 138 -0.57 2.37 -13.61
N ASP A 139 -0.57 1.05 -13.73
CA ASP A 139 -1.48 0.28 -14.57
C ASP A 139 -2.46 -0.48 -13.65
N LEU A 140 -3.68 0.05 -13.46
CA LEU A 140 -4.75 -0.60 -12.70
C LEU A 140 -5.69 -1.35 -13.65
N ALA A 141 -5.76 -2.67 -13.52
CA ALA A 141 -6.70 -3.49 -14.28
C ALA A 141 -8.09 -3.40 -13.66
N ALA A 142 -9.04 -2.79 -14.38
CA ALA A 142 -10.43 -2.73 -13.95
C ALA A 142 -11.16 -4.05 -14.25
N THR A 143 -11.96 -4.53 -13.30
CA THR A 143 -12.82 -5.71 -13.46
C THR A 143 -14.20 -5.48 -12.83
N ASP A 144 -15.14 -6.37 -13.14
CA ASP A 144 -16.44 -6.41 -12.47
C ASP A 144 -16.38 -7.34 -11.27
N GLY A 145 -16.69 -6.83 -10.08
CA GLY A 145 -16.86 -7.61 -8.86
C GLY A 145 -18.33 -7.92 -8.59
N ASP A 146 -18.60 -9.16 -8.18
CA ASP A 146 -19.88 -9.56 -7.60
C ASP A 146 -19.83 -9.33 -6.08
N PRO A 147 -20.67 -8.46 -5.50
CA PRO A 147 -20.77 -8.30 -4.05
C PRO A 147 -21.18 -9.59 -3.34
N LEU A 148 -20.53 -9.89 -2.21
CA LEU A 148 -20.92 -10.94 -1.28
C LEU A 148 -21.54 -10.26 -0.06
N ASP A 149 -22.87 -10.13 -0.05
CA ASP A 149 -23.60 -9.26 0.90
C ASP A 149 -23.84 -9.93 2.25
N THR A 150 -23.75 -11.26 2.30
CA THR A 150 -23.98 -12.04 3.52
C THR A 150 -22.73 -12.79 3.97
N ALA A 151 -22.59 -13.00 5.28
CA ALA A 151 -21.49 -13.79 5.83
C ALA A 151 -21.43 -15.21 5.24
N ARG A 152 -22.59 -15.78 4.89
CA ARG A 152 -22.68 -17.06 4.19
C ARG A 152 -22.06 -17.03 2.80
N GLU A 153 -22.41 -16.05 1.98
CA GLU A 153 -21.83 -15.90 0.63
C GLU A 153 -20.33 -15.67 0.69
N ILE A 154 -19.86 -14.91 1.68
CA ILE A 154 -18.43 -14.68 1.93
C ILE A 154 -17.74 -16.00 2.30
N VAL A 155 -18.24 -16.73 3.29
CA VAL A 155 -17.66 -18.01 3.72
C VAL A 155 -17.66 -19.03 2.59
N GLU A 156 -18.77 -19.19 1.87
CA GLU A 156 -18.84 -20.06 0.69
C GLU A 156 -17.82 -19.65 -0.38
N GLY A 157 -17.64 -18.35 -0.60
CA GLY A 157 -16.64 -17.82 -1.53
C GLY A 157 -15.20 -18.08 -1.13
N VAL A 158 -14.88 -17.95 0.17
CA VAL A 158 -13.57 -18.29 0.73
C VAL A 158 -13.27 -19.78 0.53
N LEU A 159 -14.20 -20.67 0.90
CA LEU A 159 -14.02 -22.12 0.78
C LEU A 159 -13.94 -22.60 -0.68
N ALA A 160 -14.51 -21.83 -1.62
CA ALA A 160 -14.39 -22.06 -3.05
C ALA A 160 -13.09 -21.50 -3.67
N ASN A 161 -12.18 -20.93 -2.87
CA ASN A 161 -10.96 -20.26 -3.33
C ASN A 161 -11.22 -19.16 -4.37
N HIS A 162 -12.32 -18.42 -4.22
CA HIS A 162 -12.57 -17.26 -5.05
C HIS A 162 -11.53 -16.16 -4.80
N THR A 163 -11.17 -15.41 -5.85
CA THR A 163 -10.36 -14.20 -5.68
C THR A 163 -11.24 -13.12 -5.09
N LEU A 164 -10.86 -12.63 -3.90
CA LEU A 164 -11.63 -11.67 -3.12
C LEU A 164 -10.91 -10.32 -3.02
N VAL A 165 -11.68 -9.26 -3.18
CA VAL A 165 -11.24 -7.87 -3.00
C VAL A 165 -12.08 -7.24 -1.90
N ALA A 166 -11.43 -6.59 -0.95
CA ALA A 166 -12.10 -5.74 0.02
C ALA A 166 -12.19 -4.32 -0.52
N ARG A 167 -13.33 -3.69 -0.27
CA ARG A 167 -13.55 -2.26 -0.42
C ARG A 167 -13.95 -1.71 0.94
N THR A 168 -13.15 -0.80 1.47
CA THR A 168 -13.39 -0.11 2.74
C THR A 168 -13.55 1.37 2.49
N GLU A 169 -14.70 1.93 2.87
CA GLU A 169 -14.93 3.37 2.88
C GLU A 169 -14.80 3.92 4.30
N LEU A 170 -13.97 4.96 4.45
CA LEU A 170 -13.86 5.78 5.65
C LEU A 170 -14.41 7.18 5.34
N ASP A 171 -15.08 7.80 6.30
CA ASP A 171 -15.74 9.09 6.10
C ASP A 171 -15.59 9.97 7.34
N ASN A 172 -15.30 11.25 7.14
CA ASN A 172 -15.38 12.29 8.19
C ASN A 172 -15.94 13.59 7.60
N GLU A 173 -15.97 14.67 8.39
CA GLU A 173 -16.51 15.97 7.92
C GLU A 173 -15.82 16.51 6.66
N ARG A 174 -14.52 16.24 6.48
CA ARG A 174 -13.69 16.81 5.41
C ARG A 174 -13.50 15.88 4.23
N TYR A 175 -13.30 14.58 4.47
CA TYR A 175 -12.87 13.61 3.48
C TYR A 175 -13.78 12.39 3.42
N GLN A 176 -13.83 11.80 2.24
CA GLN A 176 -14.23 10.42 2.03
C GLN A 176 -13.02 9.66 1.47
N ALA A 177 -12.65 8.54 2.07
CA ALA A 177 -11.57 7.68 1.59
C ALA A 177 -12.12 6.32 1.16
N LEU A 178 -11.81 5.92 -0.07
CA LEU A 178 -12.09 4.60 -0.64
C LEU A 178 -10.78 3.81 -0.69
N ILE A 179 -10.72 2.69 0.00
CA ILE A 179 -9.54 1.83 0.08
C ILE A 179 -9.91 0.46 -0.49
N GLU A 180 -9.29 0.08 -1.61
CA GLU A 180 -9.46 -1.22 -2.25
C GLU A 180 -8.17 -2.04 -2.15
N TYR A 181 -8.28 -3.32 -1.81
CA TYR A 181 -7.13 -4.21 -1.62
C TYR A 181 -7.53 -5.68 -1.76
N PRO A 182 -6.63 -6.56 -2.22
CA PRO A 182 -6.88 -7.99 -2.27
C PRO A 182 -6.97 -8.54 -0.83
N ILE A 183 -7.93 -9.44 -0.61
CA ILE A 183 -8.00 -10.20 0.64
C ILE A 183 -7.07 -11.40 0.48
N LYS A 184 -5.87 -11.29 1.08
CA LYS A 184 -4.84 -12.34 1.05
C LYS A 184 -5.05 -13.38 2.15
N THR A 185 -5.64 -12.95 3.26
CA THR A 185 -5.93 -13.80 4.43
C THR A 185 -7.29 -13.44 5.00
N ILE A 186 -8.10 -14.46 5.24
CA ILE A 186 -9.44 -14.36 5.81
C ILE A 186 -9.76 -15.65 6.57
N ASN A 187 -10.23 -15.50 7.80
CA ASN A 187 -10.77 -16.60 8.58
C ASN A 187 -12.23 -16.83 8.17
N ALA A 188 -12.65 -18.09 8.06
CA ALA A 188 -14.01 -18.46 7.73
C ALA A 188 -14.47 -19.66 8.57
N ASN A 189 -15.72 -19.63 9.03
CA ASN A 189 -16.36 -20.69 9.79
C ASN A 189 -17.75 -20.95 9.19
N GLU A 190 -17.92 -22.11 8.56
CA GLU A 190 -19.16 -22.55 7.90
C GLU A 190 -20.25 -23.07 8.84
N ARG A 191 -19.92 -23.35 10.10
CA ARG A 191 -20.90 -23.75 11.12
C ARG A 191 -21.64 -22.55 11.67
N ASP A 192 -20.88 -21.52 12.03
CA ASP A 192 -21.41 -20.31 12.66
C ASP A 192 -21.62 -19.15 11.66
N TRP A 193 -21.21 -19.36 10.40
CA TRP A 193 -21.24 -18.36 9.32
C TRP A 193 -20.54 -17.06 9.70
N ILE A 194 -19.31 -17.19 10.19
CA ILE A 194 -18.46 -16.06 10.59
C ILE A 194 -17.31 -15.97 9.59
N TYR A 195 -16.96 -14.74 9.22
CA TYR A 195 -15.72 -14.42 8.53
C TYR A 195 -14.97 -13.34 9.28
N GLN A 196 -13.65 -13.24 9.10
CA GLN A 196 -12.88 -12.10 9.58
C GLN A 196 -11.66 -11.90 8.68
N THR A 197 -11.53 -10.72 8.07
CA THR A 197 -10.30 -10.39 7.34
C THR A 197 -9.13 -10.27 8.29
N ASP A 198 -7.93 -10.61 7.82
CA ASP A 198 -6.66 -10.34 8.50
C ASP A 198 -5.60 -10.07 7.43
N THR A 199 -5.84 -9.04 6.63
CA THR A 199 -5.08 -8.82 5.38
C THR A 199 -4.30 -7.53 5.45
N GLY A 200 -3.12 -7.54 4.84
CA GLY A 200 -2.21 -6.40 4.85
C GLY A 200 -0.85 -6.74 4.25
N PRO A 201 0.10 -5.79 4.29
CA PRO A 201 -0.16 -4.39 4.62
C PRO A 201 -1.01 -3.69 3.55
N VAL A 202 -1.82 -2.73 3.97
CA VAL A 202 -2.59 -1.80 3.11
C VAL A 202 -2.36 -0.36 3.58
N LEU A 203 -2.80 0.62 2.79
CA LEU A 203 -2.66 2.04 3.12
C LEU A 203 -3.68 2.47 4.19
N PHE A 204 -3.19 3.10 5.25
CA PHE A 204 -4.01 3.75 6.27
C PHE A 204 -3.84 5.27 6.18
N PRO A 205 -4.87 6.03 5.73
CA PRO A 205 -4.78 7.48 5.62
C PRO A 205 -5.09 8.20 6.93
N ASP A 206 -4.27 9.20 7.28
CA ASP A 206 -4.59 10.15 8.35
C ASP A 206 -5.48 11.28 7.80
N LEU A 207 -6.79 11.09 7.90
CA LEU A 207 -7.81 12.03 7.40
C LEU A 207 -7.94 13.32 8.24
N THR A 208 -7.06 13.53 9.22
CA THR A 208 -6.95 14.82 9.94
C THR A 208 -5.99 15.77 9.25
N ARG A 209 -5.19 15.29 8.29
CA ARG A 209 -4.14 16.07 7.62
C ARG A 209 -4.65 16.94 6.50
N ASP A 210 -3.89 17.98 6.21
CA ASP A 210 -4.10 18.77 5.02
C ASP A 210 -3.78 17.98 3.75
N PRO A 211 -4.41 18.33 2.60
CA PRO A 211 -4.33 17.53 1.39
C PRO A 211 -2.89 17.26 0.97
N ASP A 212 -2.00 18.25 1.08
CA ASP A 212 -0.60 18.16 0.65
C ASP A 212 0.29 17.30 1.56
N ALA A 213 -0.19 17.04 2.79
CA ALA A 213 0.45 16.16 3.76
C ALA A 213 -0.12 14.73 3.74
N LEU A 214 -1.23 14.48 3.02
CA LEU A 214 -1.86 13.15 2.98
C LEU A 214 -0.86 12.05 2.60
N LEU A 215 -0.12 12.23 1.49
CA LEU A 215 0.86 11.25 1.01
C LEU A 215 1.89 10.88 2.08
N THR A 216 2.53 11.88 2.69
CA THR A 216 3.61 11.65 3.66
C THR A 216 3.10 11.12 5.00
N SER A 217 1.80 11.31 5.28
CA SER A 217 1.11 10.78 6.46
C SER A 217 0.55 9.36 6.30
N LEU A 218 0.61 8.77 5.09
CA LEU A 218 0.16 7.41 4.87
C LEU A 218 0.99 6.43 5.71
N GLU A 219 0.31 5.54 6.43
CA GLU A 219 0.94 4.43 7.14
C GLU A 219 0.54 3.08 6.53
N LEU A 220 1.34 2.06 6.82
CA LEU A 220 0.95 0.67 6.54
C LEU A 220 0.11 0.13 7.70
N ALA A 221 -0.94 -0.62 7.40
CA ALA A 221 -1.75 -1.30 8.41
C ALA A 221 -2.20 -2.68 7.93
N TYR A 222 -2.55 -3.56 8.86
CA TYR A 222 -3.40 -4.71 8.56
C TYR A 222 -4.85 -4.36 8.89
N SER A 223 -5.78 -4.83 8.06
CA SER A 223 -7.22 -4.61 8.21
C SER A 223 -7.94 -5.86 8.69
N ALA A 224 -8.73 -5.69 9.75
CA ALA A 224 -9.60 -6.71 10.31
C ALA A 224 -11.04 -6.22 10.43
N PHE A 225 -11.95 -6.86 9.71
CA PHE A 225 -13.39 -6.69 9.88
C PHE A 225 -14.12 -8.02 9.70
N ASN A 226 -15.22 -8.16 10.43
CA ASN A 226 -16.17 -9.28 10.35
C ASN A 226 -17.62 -8.80 10.14
N SER A 227 -17.76 -7.51 9.84
CA SER A 227 -19.03 -6.80 9.71
C SER A 227 -18.90 -5.66 8.71
N PRO A 228 -19.96 -5.31 7.97
CA PRO A 228 -19.91 -4.21 7.00
C PRO A 228 -19.80 -2.82 7.65
N GLY A 229 -20.11 -2.65 8.94
CA GLY A 229 -20.26 -1.33 9.56
C GLY A 229 -19.03 -0.78 10.31
N TRP A 230 -17.99 -1.58 10.49
CA TRP A 230 -16.79 -1.16 11.23
C TRP A 230 -15.58 -1.99 10.84
N ILE A 231 -14.40 -1.45 11.11
CA ILE A 231 -13.11 -2.08 10.86
C ILE A 231 -12.16 -1.76 12.02
N GLU A 232 -11.25 -2.68 12.30
CA GLU A 232 -10.09 -2.44 13.15
C GLU A 232 -8.81 -2.55 12.33
N TRP A 233 -7.91 -1.61 12.58
CA TRP A 233 -6.60 -1.52 11.95
C TRP A 233 -5.55 -1.77 13.01
N ILE A 234 -4.54 -2.57 12.70
CA ILE A 234 -3.28 -2.53 13.44
C ILE A 234 -2.28 -1.77 12.58
N VAL A 235 -1.94 -0.55 13.01
CA VAL A 235 -1.11 0.38 12.24
C VAL A 235 0.34 0.20 12.61
N ARG A 236 1.19 0.20 11.58
CA ARG A 236 2.64 0.19 11.68
C ARG A 236 3.14 1.55 12.13
N VAL A 237 3.80 1.61 13.28
CA VAL A 237 4.33 2.85 13.85
C VAL A 237 5.72 2.58 14.46
N PRO A 238 6.52 3.62 14.73
CA PRO A 238 7.68 3.48 15.61
C PRO A 238 7.23 3.01 17.01
N THR A 239 7.86 1.96 17.50
CA THR A 239 7.56 1.31 18.78
C THR A 239 8.86 1.13 19.56
N ALA A 240 8.90 1.66 20.77
CA ALA A 240 10.06 1.55 21.64
C ALA A 240 10.26 0.09 22.09
N VAL A 241 11.47 -0.43 21.92
CA VAL A 241 11.92 -1.71 22.50
C VAL A 241 12.92 -1.49 23.65
N SER A 242 13.50 -0.29 23.72
CA SER A 242 14.28 0.22 24.85
C SER A 242 14.21 1.75 24.85
N ALA A 243 14.93 2.42 25.77
CA ALA A 243 14.91 3.88 25.88
C ALA A 243 15.37 4.61 24.60
N ASP A 244 16.34 4.05 23.89
CA ASP A 244 17.00 4.70 22.74
C ASP A 244 16.73 3.99 21.39
N ILE A 245 16.03 2.84 21.41
CA ILE A 245 15.78 2.02 20.23
C ILE A 245 14.29 1.95 19.96
N ASN A 246 13.91 2.48 18.81
CA ASN A 246 12.60 2.26 18.21
C ASN A 246 12.74 1.32 17.01
N VAL A 247 11.78 0.43 16.85
CA VAL A 247 11.61 -0.38 15.64
C VAL A 247 10.23 -0.07 15.06
N TYR A 248 10.03 -0.29 13.77
CA TYR A 248 8.67 -0.24 13.26
C TYR A 248 7.93 -1.54 13.60
N HIS A 249 6.81 -1.42 14.30
CA HIS A 249 5.96 -2.55 14.63
C HIS A 249 4.49 -2.20 14.42
N TYR A 250 3.66 -3.21 14.15
CA TYR A 250 2.22 -3.08 14.09
C TYR A 250 1.68 -3.06 15.52
N SER A 251 1.71 -1.89 16.17
CA SER A 251 1.45 -1.77 17.61
C SER A 251 0.36 -0.76 17.98
N ARG A 252 -0.22 -0.05 17.02
CA ARG A 252 -1.30 0.91 17.27
C ARG A 252 -2.62 0.38 16.71
N SER A 253 -3.46 -0.15 17.59
CA SER A 253 -4.84 -0.52 17.22
C SER A 253 -5.69 0.74 17.05
N VAL A 254 -6.48 0.79 15.97
CA VAL A 254 -7.43 1.85 15.67
C VAL A 254 -8.73 1.22 15.20
N ARG A 255 -9.82 1.46 15.90
CA ARG A 255 -11.17 1.07 15.45
C ARG A 255 -11.87 2.27 14.82
N CYS A 256 -12.47 2.04 13.66
CA CYS A 256 -13.23 3.05 12.93
C CYS A 256 -14.61 2.52 12.54
N ASP A 257 -15.60 3.41 12.52
CA ASP A 257 -16.79 3.17 11.70
C ASP A 257 -16.37 3.21 10.22
N ALA A 258 -16.94 2.32 9.43
CA ALA A 258 -16.59 2.17 8.02
C ALA A 258 -17.76 1.55 7.25
N ARG A 259 -17.68 1.59 5.92
CA ARG A 259 -18.50 0.74 5.06
C ARG A 259 -17.58 -0.25 4.37
N ASN A 260 -17.63 -1.50 4.82
CA ASN A 260 -16.86 -2.59 4.24
C ASN A 260 -17.71 -3.43 3.31
N GLN A 261 -17.13 -3.81 2.17
CA GLN A 261 -17.70 -4.73 1.21
C GLN A 261 -16.64 -5.73 0.77
N ILE A 262 -17.04 -6.99 0.59
CA ILE A 262 -16.22 -8.02 -0.04
C ILE A 262 -16.79 -8.30 -1.43
N LEU A 263 -15.92 -8.23 -2.43
CA LEU A 263 -16.23 -8.48 -3.82
C LEU A 263 -15.53 -9.76 -4.26
N ARG A 264 -16.25 -10.65 -4.95
CA ARG A 264 -15.65 -11.72 -5.74
C ARG A 264 -15.35 -11.20 -7.14
N ILE A 265 -14.14 -11.42 -7.63
CA ILE A 265 -13.78 -11.14 -9.02
C ILE A 265 -13.55 -12.44 -9.82
N PRO A 266 -13.64 -12.40 -11.16
CA PRO A 266 -13.42 -13.56 -12.04
C PRO A 266 -12.03 -14.19 -11.94
#